data_AF-A0A965CZZ4-F1
#
_entry.id   AF-A0A965CZZ4-F1
#
_cell.length_a   1.000
_cell.length_b   1.000
_cell.length_c   1.000
_cell.angle_alpha   90.00
_cell.angle_beta   90.00
_cell.angle_gamma   90.00
#
_symmetry.space_group_name_H-M   'P 1'
#
loop_
_entity.id
_entity.type
_entity.pdbx_description
1 polymer ?
#
loop_
_entity_poly.entity_id
_entity_poly.type
_entity_poly.pdbx_seq_one_letter_code
_entity_poly.pdbx_strand_id
1 'polypeptide(L)'
;MTDRKNIMHKLLHLVLAIAAFAGLQHSAWAQQAYPNRPIRIIVPYPAGESVDVIARLLALRLAPLLGQQVIVDNRGGGGGVIGAALAAQATPDGYNLLYGNVGSIIIAPNLQAKPPYDALKNFAP
;
A
#
# COMPACT_ATOMS: atom_id res chain seq x y z
N MET A 1 -9.15 -59.09 29.57
CA MET A 1 -9.14 -59.03 28.09
C MET A 1 -9.69 -57.71 27.51
N THR A 2 -10.57 -57.00 28.24
CA THR A 2 -11.33 -55.83 27.76
C THR A 2 -10.53 -54.52 27.66
N ASP A 3 -9.51 -54.34 28.51
CA ASP A 3 -8.72 -53.10 28.59
C ASP A 3 -7.85 -52.83 27.35
N ARG A 4 -7.28 -53.90 26.79
CA ARG A 4 -6.35 -53.82 25.65
C ARG A 4 -7.05 -53.32 24.39
N LYS A 5 -8.35 -53.64 24.25
CA LYS A 5 -9.19 -53.19 23.12
C LYS A 5 -9.52 -51.69 23.25
N ASN A 6 -9.76 -51.20 24.46
CA ASN A 6 -10.03 -49.77 24.73
C ASN A 6 -8.78 -48.90 24.53
N ILE A 7 -7.61 -49.39 24.92
CA ILE A 7 -6.32 -48.70 24.68
C ILE A 7 -6.05 -48.56 23.17
N MET A 8 -6.35 -49.60 22.39
CA MET A 8 -6.13 -49.60 20.95
C MET A 8 -7.06 -48.64 20.19
N HIS A 9 -8.32 -48.50 20.62
CA HIS A 9 -9.24 -47.50 20.04
C HIS A 9 -8.81 -46.07 20.39
N LYS A 10 -8.34 -45.81 21.61
CA LYS A 10 -7.80 -44.50 22.00
C LYS A 10 -6.57 -44.11 21.21
N LEU A 11 -5.65 -45.07 20.98
CA LEU A 11 -4.47 -44.87 20.13
C LEU A 11 -4.87 -44.60 18.67
N LEU A 12 -5.85 -45.34 18.14
CA LEU A 12 -6.35 -45.12 16.77
C LEU A 12 -6.98 -43.73 16.62
N HIS A 13 -7.81 -43.29 17.58
CA HIS A 13 -8.38 -41.96 17.57
C HIS A 13 -7.33 -40.85 17.70
N LEU A 14 -6.30 -41.07 18.52
CA LEU A 14 -5.19 -40.12 18.67
C LEU A 14 -4.40 -39.97 17.36
N VAL A 15 -4.11 -41.08 16.67
CA VAL A 15 -3.42 -41.06 15.37
C VAL A 15 -4.26 -40.34 14.31
N LEU A 16 -5.56 -40.61 14.26
CA LEU A 16 -6.49 -39.93 13.35
C LEU A 16 -6.58 -38.41 13.63
N ALA A 17 -6.58 -38.01 14.91
CA ALA A 17 -6.58 -36.59 15.27
C ALA A 17 -5.30 -35.87 14.85
N ILE A 18 -4.13 -36.51 15.02
CA ILE A 18 -2.83 -35.94 14.59
C ILE A 18 -2.76 -35.83 13.06
N ALA A 19 -3.23 -36.84 12.33
CA ALA A 19 -3.26 -36.82 10.87
C ALA A 19 -4.20 -35.72 10.33
N ALA A 20 -5.35 -35.50 10.97
CA ALA A 20 -6.26 -34.42 10.62
C ALA A 20 -5.66 -33.03 10.89
N PHE A 21 -4.86 -32.89 11.96
CA PHE A 21 -4.20 -31.62 12.30
C PHE A 21 -3.03 -31.30 11.35
N ALA A 22 -2.31 -32.31 10.85
CA ALA A 22 -1.25 -32.13 9.87
C ALA A 22 -1.78 -31.67 8.49
N GLY A 23 -3.00 -32.04 8.12
CA GLY A 23 -3.67 -31.59 6.89
C GLY A 23 -4.19 -30.15 6.92
N LEU A 24 -4.23 -29.52 8.11
CA LEU A 24 -4.69 -28.14 8.31
C LEU A 24 -3.55 -27.10 8.28
N GLN A 25 -2.34 -27.51 7.89
CA GLN A 25 -1.24 -26.59 7.58
C GLN A 25 -1.65 -25.75 6.35
N HIS A 26 -2.44 -24.70 6.58
CA HIS A 26 -2.57 -23.61 5.63
C HIS A 26 -1.18 -23.05 5.43
N SER A 27 -0.61 -23.23 4.24
CA SER A 27 0.52 -22.44 3.79
C SER A 27 0.14 -20.98 4.01
N ALA A 28 0.73 -20.32 5.00
CA ALA A 28 0.57 -18.90 5.16
C ALA A 28 1.17 -18.25 3.92
N TRP A 29 0.35 -17.65 3.06
CA TRP A 29 0.83 -16.84 1.95
C TRP A 29 1.41 -15.58 2.58
N ALA A 30 2.71 -15.60 2.88
CA ALA A 30 3.41 -14.42 3.35
C ALA A 30 3.21 -13.32 2.30
N GLN A 31 2.62 -12.19 2.71
CA GLN A 31 2.55 -11.01 1.87
C GLN A 31 3.98 -10.69 1.43
N GLN A 32 4.23 -10.58 0.12
CA GLN A 32 5.55 -10.22 -0.37
C GLN A 32 6.01 -8.93 0.31
N ALA A 33 7.28 -8.91 0.74
CA ALA A 33 7.83 -7.77 1.48
C ALA A 33 7.67 -6.48 0.66
N TYR A 34 7.12 -5.44 1.29
CA TYR A 34 7.03 -4.13 0.67
C TYR A 34 8.42 -3.46 0.62
N PRO A 35 8.78 -2.78 -0.48
CA PRO A 35 8.10 -2.76 -1.77
C PRO A 35 8.55 -3.93 -2.67
N ASN A 36 7.59 -4.57 -3.37
CA ASN A 36 7.85 -5.68 -4.29
C ASN A 36 7.65 -5.31 -5.78
N ARG A 37 7.30 -4.05 -6.04
CA ARG A 37 7.04 -3.49 -7.38
C ARG A 37 7.37 -1.98 -7.36
N PRO A 38 7.45 -1.32 -8.52
CA PRO A 38 7.70 0.10 -8.58
C PRO A 38 6.69 0.94 -7.78
N ILE A 39 7.18 1.99 -7.14
CA ILE A 39 6.37 2.98 -6.44
C ILE A 39 6.17 4.18 -7.36
N ARG A 40 4.96 4.73 -7.38
CA ARG A 40 4.60 5.91 -8.16
C ARG A 40 4.45 7.12 -7.24
N ILE A 41 5.16 8.21 -7.55
CA ILE A 41 4.96 9.53 -6.97
C ILE A 41 4.12 10.35 -7.94
N ILE A 42 2.87 10.61 -7.57
CA ILE A 42 1.96 11.51 -8.28
C ILE A 42 2.36 12.95 -7.95
N VAL A 43 2.84 13.68 -8.95
CA VAL A 43 3.13 15.11 -8.84
C VAL A 43 1.93 15.87 -9.39
N PRO A 44 1.21 16.67 -8.58
CA PRO A 44 -0.03 17.32 -9.01
C PRO A 44 0.19 18.56 -9.90
N TYR A 45 1.32 18.62 -10.61
CA TYR A 45 1.76 19.76 -11.41
C TYR A 45 2.44 19.30 -12.72
N PRO A 46 2.49 20.15 -13.76
CA PRO A 46 3.20 19.85 -15.01
C PRO A 46 4.67 19.47 -14.80
N ALA A 47 5.23 18.70 -15.74
CA ALA A 47 6.65 18.36 -15.74
C ALA A 47 7.52 19.61 -15.94
N GLY A 48 8.71 19.62 -15.35
CA GLY A 48 9.67 20.73 -15.43
C GLY A 48 9.45 21.86 -14.43
N GLU A 49 8.34 21.87 -13.67
CA GLU A 49 8.15 22.80 -12.56
C GLU A 49 9.07 22.45 -11.38
N SER A 50 9.33 23.40 -10.46
CA SER A 50 10.20 23.18 -9.29
C SER A 50 9.82 21.93 -8.49
N VAL A 51 8.52 21.67 -8.37
CA VAL A 51 7.96 20.47 -7.72
C VAL A 51 8.40 19.18 -8.43
N ASP A 52 8.34 19.14 -9.76
CA ASP A 52 8.75 17.97 -10.56
C ASP A 52 10.25 17.69 -10.41
N VAL A 53 11.08 18.74 -10.45
CA VAL A 53 12.53 18.62 -10.27
C VAL A 53 12.85 17.98 -8.92
N ILE A 54 12.22 18.46 -7.84
CA ILE A 54 12.42 17.90 -6.50
C ILE A 54 11.91 16.46 -6.43
N ALA A 55 10.75 16.16 -6.99
CA ALA A 55 10.20 14.80 -7.00
C ALA A 55 11.12 13.81 -7.73
N ARG A 56 11.75 14.22 -8.84
CA ARG A 56 12.71 13.39 -9.58
C ARG A 56 14.01 13.16 -8.81
N LEU A 57 14.49 14.18 -8.10
CA LEU A 57 15.64 14.02 -7.19
C LEU A 57 15.32 13.06 -6.05
N LEU A 58 14.13 13.15 -5.47
CA LEU A 58 13.65 12.23 -4.44
C LEU A 58 13.58 10.79 -4.99
N ALA A 59 12.95 10.60 -6.14
CA ALA A 59 12.83 9.30 -6.79
C ALA A 59 14.20 8.65 -7.05
N LEU A 60 15.17 9.44 -7.54
CA LEU A 60 16.54 8.97 -7.79
C LEU A 60 17.24 8.49 -6.51
N ARG A 61 17.00 9.15 -5.37
CA ARG A 61 17.61 8.79 -4.08
C ARG A 61 16.87 7.66 -3.36
N LEU A 62 15.55 7.57 -3.52
CA LEU A 62 14.74 6.53 -2.89
C LEU A 62 14.90 5.18 -3.57
N ALA A 63 15.04 5.12 -4.89
CA ALA A 63 15.13 3.87 -5.63
C ALA A 63 16.18 2.88 -5.08
N PRO A 64 17.45 3.27 -4.84
CA PRO A 64 18.44 2.37 -4.25
C PRO A 64 18.17 2.00 -2.79
N LEU A 65 17.50 2.86 -2.01
CA LEU A 65 17.16 2.59 -0.61
C LEU A 65 16.00 1.60 -0.48
N LEU A 66 15.06 1.64 -1.43
CA LEU A 66 13.86 0.82 -1.44
C LEU A 66 14.03 -0.48 -2.25
N GLY A 67 15.10 -0.60 -3.06
CA GLY A 67 15.33 -1.75 -3.93
C GLY A 67 14.31 -1.88 -5.07
N GLN A 68 13.51 -0.83 -5.31
CA GLN A 68 12.48 -0.77 -6.35
C GLN A 68 12.54 0.58 -7.07
N GLN A 69 12.12 0.61 -8.32
CA GLN A 69 12.03 1.86 -9.07
C GLN A 69 11.00 2.80 -8.43
N VAL A 70 11.33 4.09 -8.39
CA VAL A 70 10.37 5.15 -8.04
C VAL A 70 10.09 5.98 -9.28
N ILE A 71 8.83 6.03 -9.70
CA ILE A 71 8.38 6.64 -10.95
C ILE A 71 7.66 7.95 -10.62
N VAL A 72 8.11 9.06 -11.22
CA VAL A 72 7.42 10.35 -11.14
C VAL A 72 6.35 10.42 -12.22
N ASP A 73 5.10 10.66 -11.82
CA ASP A 73 3.95 10.82 -12.72
C ASP A 73 3.28 12.18 -12.52
N ASN A 74 3.44 13.07 -13.51
CA ASN A 74 2.89 14.41 -13.50
C ASN A 74 1.40 14.41 -13.89
N ARG A 75 0.54 14.78 -12.95
CA ARG A 75 -0.92 14.89 -13.09
C ARG A 75 -1.38 16.29 -12.71
N GLY A 76 -1.06 17.24 -13.59
CA GLY A 76 -1.42 18.65 -13.42
C GLY A 76 -2.91 18.95 -13.64
N GLY A 77 -3.29 20.19 -13.30
CA GLY A 77 -4.61 20.76 -13.55
C GLY A 77 -5.37 21.14 -12.26
N GLY A 78 -6.24 22.14 -12.38
CA GLY A 78 -7.06 22.65 -11.27
C GLY A 78 -6.24 23.14 -10.07
N GLY A 79 -5.04 23.70 -10.27
CA GLY A 79 -4.16 24.15 -9.17
C GLY A 79 -3.58 23.02 -8.31
N GLY A 80 -3.63 21.78 -8.78
CA GLY A 80 -3.16 20.58 -8.08
C GLY A 80 -4.28 19.63 -7.63
N VAL A 81 -5.52 20.05 -7.80
CA VAL A 81 -6.72 19.29 -7.41
C VAL A 81 -6.80 17.95 -8.12
N ILE A 82 -6.50 17.89 -9.42
CA ILE A 82 -6.67 16.66 -10.21
C ILE A 82 -5.71 15.57 -9.73
N GLY A 83 -4.42 15.90 -9.57
CA GLY A 83 -3.43 14.94 -9.07
C GLY A 83 -3.67 14.54 -7.61
N ALA A 84 -4.08 15.48 -6.75
CA ALA A 84 -4.42 15.17 -5.37
C ALA A 84 -5.66 14.26 -5.26
N ALA A 85 -6.73 14.54 -6.01
CA ALA A 85 -7.91 13.68 -6.03
C ALA A 85 -7.59 12.27 -6.53
N LEU A 86 -6.74 12.15 -7.55
CA LEU A 86 -6.27 10.86 -8.06
C LEU A 86 -5.52 10.06 -6.99
N ALA A 87 -4.63 10.72 -6.23
CA ALA A 87 -3.90 10.09 -5.15
C ALA A 87 -4.81 9.69 -3.97
N ALA A 88 -5.77 10.55 -3.60
CA ALA A 88 -6.74 10.28 -2.55
C ALA A 88 -7.64 9.06 -2.83
N GLN A 89 -7.86 8.74 -4.11
CA GLN A 89 -8.66 7.60 -4.56
C GLN A 89 -7.81 6.34 -4.83
N ALA A 90 -6.48 6.44 -4.74
CA ALA A 90 -5.61 5.29 -4.96
C ALA A 90 -5.75 4.27 -3.81
N THR A 91 -5.43 3.01 -4.11
CA THR A 91 -5.32 1.98 -3.07
C THR A 91 -4.30 2.41 -2.02
N PRO A 92 -4.62 2.41 -0.71
CA PRO A 92 -3.73 2.84 0.36
C PRO A 92 -2.70 1.74 0.69
N ASP A 93 -1.94 1.30 -0.30
CA ASP A 93 -0.97 0.20 -0.21
C ASP A 93 0.51 0.67 -0.33
N GLY A 94 0.73 1.99 -0.31
CA GLY A 94 2.05 2.61 -0.37
C GLY A 94 2.63 2.77 -1.78
N TYR A 95 1.99 2.22 -2.82
CA TYR A 95 2.54 2.27 -4.19
C TYR A 95 2.13 3.51 -4.99
N ASN A 96 1.16 4.29 -4.51
CA ASN A 96 0.76 5.55 -5.11
C ASN A 96 0.85 6.66 -4.04
N LEU A 97 1.93 7.43 -4.10
CA LEU A 97 2.22 8.50 -3.16
C LEU A 97 1.91 9.85 -3.80
N LEU A 98 1.30 10.77 -3.06
CA LEU A 98 1.18 12.16 -3.51
C LEU A 98 2.45 12.94 -3.15
N TYR A 99 3.01 13.69 -4.10
CA TYR A 99 3.88 14.81 -3.73
C TYR A 99 3.02 15.93 -3.14
N GLY A 100 2.91 15.93 -1.82
CA GLY A 100 2.14 16.91 -1.06
C GLY A 100 2.84 18.26 -0.98
N ASN A 101 2.15 19.34 -1.36
CA ASN A 101 2.62 20.71 -1.11
C ASN A 101 1.47 21.59 -0.59
N VAL A 102 1.79 22.82 -0.20
CA VAL A 102 0.78 23.78 0.33
C VAL A 102 -0.33 24.03 -0.69
N GLY A 103 0.01 24.08 -1.98
CA GLY A 103 -0.95 24.28 -3.06
C GLY A 103 -2.00 23.17 -3.11
N SER A 104 -1.58 21.91 -3.19
CA SER A 104 -2.47 20.77 -3.35
C SER A 104 -3.14 20.32 -2.04
N ILE A 105 -2.51 20.48 -0.88
CA ILE A 105 -3.07 19.96 0.39
C ILE A 105 -3.86 21.03 1.14
N ILE A 106 -3.47 22.31 1.04
CA ILE A 106 -4.08 23.39 1.83
C ILE A 106 -4.90 24.32 0.96
N ILE A 107 -4.32 24.92 -0.07
CA ILE A 107 -4.99 25.99 -0.81
C ILE A 107 -6.13 25.43 -1.68
N ALA A 108 -5.82 24.47 -2.54
CA ALA A 108 -6.76 23.91 -3.52
C ALA A 108 -8.10 23.41 -2.94
N PRO A 109 -8.13 22.58 -1.88
CA PRO A 109 -9.41 22.09 -1.35
C PRO A 109 -10.20 23.17 -0.61
N ASN A 110 -9.53 24.18 -0.04
CA ASN A 110 -10.20 25.29 0.68
C ASN A 110 -10.77 26.36 -0.26
N LEU A 111 -10.38 26.37 -1.54
CA LEU A 111 -10.96 27.26 -2.56
C LEU A 111 -12.24 26.71 -3.19
N GLN A 112 -12.64 25.47 -2.88
CA GLN A 112 -13.82 24.83 -3.45
C GLN A 112 -14.87 24.60 -2.37
N ALA A 113 -16.13 24.89 -2.69
CA ALA A 113 -17.25 24.59 -1.78
C ALA A 113 -17.42 23.09 -1.52
N LYS A 114 -17.02 22.25 -2.48
CA LYS A 114 -17.08 20.78 -2.42
C LYS A 114 -15.80 20.20 -3.04
N PRO A 115 -14.69 20.14 -2.30
CA PRO A 115 -13.44 19.61 -2.83
C PRO A 115 -13.56 18.11 -3.14
N PRO A 116 -12.87 17.60 -4.18
CA PRO A 116 -12.93 16.19 -4.58
C PRO A 116 -12.09 15.25 -3.70
N TYR A 117 -11.47 15.77 -2.63
CA TYR A 117 -10.76 15.01 -1.60
C TYR A 117 -10.78 15.79 -0.29
N ASP A 118 -10.60 15.06 0.80
CA ASP A 118 -10.41 15.60 2.14
C ASP A 118 -8.92 15.47 2.49
N ALA A 119 -8.21 16.58 2.52
CA ALA A 119 -6.76 16.57 2.74
C ALA A 119 -6.36 15.98 4.10
N LEU A 120 -7.16 16.20 5.14
CA LEU A 120 -6.87 15.71 6.49
C LEU A 120 -7.17 14.21 6.61
N LYS A 121 -8.24 13.75 5.99
CA LYS A 121 -8.61 12.32 6.03
C LYS A 121 -7.77 11.47 5.07
N ASN A 122 -7.52 11.97 3.86
CA ASN A 122 -6.89 11.19 2.80
C ASN A 122 -5.37 11.19 2.87
N PHE A 123 -4.74 12.18 3.51
CA PHE A 123 -3.27 12.31 3.58
C PHE A 123 -2.72 12.41 5.00
N ALA A 124 -3.51 12.04 6.02
CA ALA A 124 -2.99 11.80 7.36
C ALA A 124 -2.07 10.56 7.36
N PRO A 125 -0.98 10.57 8.16
CA PRO A 125 -0.09 9.43 8.33
C PRO A 125 -0.72 8.29 9.15
#